data_AF-A0A8J7YL30-F1
#
_entry.id   AF-A0A8J7YL30-F1
#
_cell.length_a   1.000
_cell.length_b   1.000
_cell.length_c   1.000
_cell.angle_alpha   90.00
_cell.angle_beta   90.00
_cell.angle_gamma   90.00
#
_symmetry.space_group_name_H-M   'P 1'
#
loop_
_entity.id
_entity.type
_entity.pdbx_description
1 polymer ?
#
loop_
_entity_poly.entity_id
_entity_poly.type
_entity_poly.pdbx_seq_one_letter_code
_entity_poly.pdbx_strand_id
1 'polypeptide(L)' 'MDAEEWRLCYAVGGLTHYTEWCGEFHRVAALYEQYQQGPYASAVRIEAREVIREAE' A
#
# COMPACT_ATOMS: atom_id res chain seq x y z
N MET A 1 2.44 16.61 14.14
CA MET A 1 2.57 15.15 14.39
C MET A 1 2.28 14.51 13.05
N ASP A 2 3.33 14.17 12.34
CA ASP A 2 3.27 13.57 11.01
C ASP A 2 2.52 12.24 11.12
N ALA A 3 1.54 12.04 10.24
CA ALA A 3 0.82 10.77 10.16
C ALA A 3 1.41 9.96 9.02
N GLU A 4 1.87 8.75 9.32
CA GLU A 4 2.33 7.82 8.29
C GLU A 4 1.12 7.11 7.69
N GLU A 5 1.07 7.03 6.37
CA GLU A 5 0.10 6.23 5.64
C GLU A 5 0.80 5.28 4.69
N TRP A 6 0.21 4.11 4.50
CA TRP A 6 0.72 3.04 3.67
C TRP A 6 -0.30 2.65 2.62
N ARG A 7 0.18 2.13 1.48
CA ARG A 7 -0.68 1.50 0.47
C ARG A 7 0.04 0.32 -0.19
N LEU A 8 -0.74 -0.57 -0.79
CA LEU A 8 -0.22 -1.64 -1.63
C LEU A 8 -0.19 -1.17 -3.09
N CYS A 9 0.91 -1.46 -3.78
CA CYS A 9 1.06 -1.32 -5.22
C CYS A 9 1.32 -2.71 -5.81
N TYR A 10 0.64 -3.07 -6.88
CA TYR A 10 0.79 -4.37 -7.54
C TYR A 10 0.42 -4.27 -9.02
N ALA A 11 0.88 -5.22 -9.83
CA ALA A 11 0.58 -5.30 -11.26
C ALA A 11 -0.27 -6.52 -11.60
N VAL A 12 -1.34 -6.31 -12.39
CA VAL A 12 -2.20 -7.38 -12.95
C VAL A 12 -2.40 -7.11 -14.43
N GLY A 13 -2.14 -8.11 -15.27
CA GLY A 13 -2.35 -7.97 -16.72
C GLY A 13 -1.56 -6.83 -17.37
N GLY A 14 -0.40 -6.45 -16.80
CA GLY A 14 0.43 -5.34 -17.26
C GLY A 14 -0.01 -3.95 -16.77
N LEU A 15 -1.08 -3.86 -15.98
CA LEU A 15 -1.56 -2.60 -15.38
C LEU A 15 -1.14 -2.52 -13.92
N THR A 16 -0.69 -1.33 -13.49
CA THR A 16 -0.36 -1.05 -12.10
C THR A 16 -1.60 -0.57 -11.34
N HIS A 17 -1.85 -1.20 -10.21
CA HIS A 17 -2.96 -0.90 -9.31
C HIS A 17 -2.45 -0.46 -7.96
N TYR A 18 -3.25 0.37 -7.29
CA TYR A 18 -2.97 0.92 -5.97
C TYR A 18 -4.20 0.75 -5.09
N THR A 19 -3.99 0.36 -3.84
CA THR A 19 -5.03 0.52 -2.83
C THR A 19 -5.09 1.98 -2.39
N GLU A 20 -6.17 2.34 -1.71
CA GLU A 20 -6.24 3.58 -0.95
C GLU A 20 -5.13 3.63 0.11
N TRP A 21 -4.74 4.85 0.46
CA TRP A 21 -3.84 5.11 1.57
C TRP A 21 -4.53 4.75 2.89
N CYS A 22 -3.80 4.10 3.77
CA CYS A 22 -4.29 3.58 5.02
C CYS A 22 -3.31 3.90 6.14
N GLY A 23 -3.79 4.46 7.25
CA GLY A 23 -2.98 4.72 8.45
C GLY A 23 -2.73 3.47 9.31
N GLU A 24 -3.03 2.27 8.81
CA GLU A 24 -2.86 1.01 9.53
C GLU A 24 -1.92 0.08 8.77
N PHE A 25 -0.61 0.13 9.11
CA PHE A 25 0.40 -0.69 8.43
C PHE A 25 0.05 -2.19 8.43
N HIS A 26 -0.44 -2.72 9.56
CA HIS A 26 -0.78 -4.14 9.71
C HIS A 26 -1.83 -4.61 8.67
N ARG A 27 -2.77 -3.74 8.30
CA ARG A 27 -3.79 -4.04 7.30
C ARG A 27 -3.18 -4.11 5.90
N VAL A 28 -2.27 -3.20 5.57
CA VAL A 28 -1.55 -3.18 4.29
C VAL A 28 -0.57 -4.36 4.19
N ALA A 29 0.10 -4.72 5.28
CA ALA A 29 0.99 -5.87 5.35
C ALA A 29 0.24 -7.19 5.13
N ALA A 30 -0.94 -7.37 5.75
CA ALA A 30 -1.76 -8.54 5.52
C ALA A 30 -2.21 -8.67 4.05
N LEU A 31 -2.57 -7.57 3.40
CA LEU A 31 -2.89 -7.55 1.96
C LEU A 31 -1.66 -7.88 1.11
N TYR A 32 -0.49 -7.39 1.47
CA TYR A 32 0.76 -7.73 0.79
C TYR A 32 1.02 -9.23 0.82
N GLU A 33 0.92 -9.88 1.98
CA GLU A 33 1.12 -11.33 2.11
C GLU A 33 0.12 -12.12 1.25
N GLN A 34 -1.15 -11.70 1.24
CA GLN A 34 -2.18 -12.32 0.43
C GLN A 34 -1.89 -12.18 -1.08
N TYR A 35 -1.49 -10.99 -1.53
CA TYR A 35 -1.23 -10.74 -2.96
C TYR A 35 0.10 -11.34 -3.44
N GLN A 36 1.11 -11.43 -2.57
CA GLN A 36 2.39 -12.06 -2.90
C GLN A 36 2.23 -13.56 -3.20
N GLN A 37 1.26 -14.22 -2.57
CA GLN A 37 0.95 -15.64 -2.81
C GLN A 37 -0.06 -15.86 -3.96
N GLY A 38 -0.67 -14.78 -4.48
CA GLY A 38 -1.67 -14.85 -5.53
C GLY A 38 -1.05 -15.08 -6.91
N PRO A 39 -1.67 -15.90 -7.79
CA PRO A 39 -1.12 -16.20 -9.12
C PRO A 39 -1.23 -15.05 -10.14
N TYR A 40 -2.03 -14.02 -9.83
CA TYR A 40 -2.37 -12.95 -10.78
C TYR A 40 -1.66 -11.63 -10.53
N ALA A 41 -1.17 -11.41 -9.31
CA ALA A 41 -0.49 -10.19 -8.92
C ALA A 41 1.02 -10.38 -9.01
N SER A 42 1.70 -9.43 -9.63
CA SER A 42 3.16 -9.39 -9.72
C SER A 42 3.65 -8.01 -9.30
N ALA A 43 4.96 -7.87 -9.06
CA ALA A 43 5.55 -6.61 -8.60
C ALA A 43 4.83 -5.99 -7.38
N VAL A 44 4.35 -6.85 -6.47
CA VAL A 44 3.66 -6.45 -5.24
C VAL A 44 4.65 -5.73 -4.33
N ARG A 45 4.32 -4.53 -3.85
CA ARG A 45 5.16 -3.71 -2.96
C ARG A 45 4.31 -2.85 -2.04
N ILE A 46 4.82 -2.55 -0.86
CA ILE A 46 4.23 -1.58 0.06
C ILE A 46 4.90 -0.22 -0.16
N GLU A 47 4.10 0.83 -0.30
CA GLU A 47 4.56 2.22 -0.35
C GLU A 47 4.13 2.93 0.93
N ALA A 48 5.00 3.81 1.44
CA ALA A 48 4.74 4.67 2.59
C ALA A 48 4.75 6.14 2.16
N ARG A 49 3.94 6.97 2.80
CA ARG A 49 4.01 8.43 2.69
C ARG A 49 3.92 9.07 4.07
N GLU A 50 4.65 10.16 4.23
CA GLU A 50 4.51 11.06 5.36
C GLU A 50 3.43 12.10 5.05
N VAL A 51 2.43 12.22 5.93
CA VAL A 51 1.40 13.26 5.86
C VAL A 51 1.79 14.36 6.86
N ILE A 52 2.35 15.44 6.32
CA ILE A 52 2.62 16.66 7.08
C ILE A 52 1.31 17.41 7.24
N ARG A 53 0.77 17.45 8.46
CA ARG A 53 -0.37 18.32 8.80
C ARG A 53 0.18 19.67 9.22
N GLU A 54 0.01 20.68 8.37
CA GLU A 54 0.29 22.06 8.75
C GLU A 54 -0.61 22.44 9.94
N ALA A 55 0.00 22.98 11.00
CA ALA A 55 -0.75 23.47 12.14
C ALA A 55 -1.46 24.78 11.73
N GLU A 56 -2.79 24.76 11.72
CA GLU A 56 -3.62 25.96 11.59
C GLU A 56 -3.46 26.91 12.79
#